data_AF-X1RR45-F1
#
_entry.id   AF-X1RR45-F1
#
_cell.length_a   1.000
_cell.length_b   1.000
_cell.length_c   1.000
_cell.angle_alpha   90.00
_cell.angle_beta   90.00
_cell.angle_gamma   90.00
#
_symmetry.space_group_name_H-M   'P 1'
#
loop_
_entity.id
_entity.type
_entity.pdbx_description
1 polymer ?
#
loop_
_entity_poly.entity_id
_entity_poly.type
_entity_poly.pdbx_seq_one_letter_code
_entity_poly.pdbx_strand_id
1 'polypeptide(L)' 'MKRKLSKQLLEEGNKYCFLFTDLSNPTSNNIYQKIGYRPVIDENHYKFLIK' A
#
# COMPACT_ATOMS: atom_id res chain seq x y z
N MET A 1 -3.73 6.21 10.53
CA MET A 1 -4.04 7.10 9.39
C MET A 1 -4.39 6.36 8.10
N LYS A 2 -3.59 5.40 7.62
CA LYS A 2 -3.81 4.74 6.31
C LYS A 2 -5.22 4.12 6.13
N ARG A 3 -5.73 3.38 7.11
CA ARG A 3 -7.10 2.79 7.06
C ARG A 3 -8.23 3.80 6.82
N LYS A 4 -8.13 5.01 7.40
CA LYS A 4 -9.18 6.04 7.26
C LYS A 4 -9.22 6.56 5.82
N LEU A 5 -8.05 6.83 5.25
CA LEU A 5 -7.92 7.26 3.86
C LEU A 5 -8.39 6.18 2.89
N SER A 6 -8.01 4.91 3.11
CA SER A 6 -8.49 3.78 2.30
C SER A 6 -10.01 3.70 2.26
N LYS A 7 -10.66 3.90 3.42
CA LYS A 7 -12.13 3.88 3.52
C LYS A 7 -12.76 5.04 2.74
N GLN A 8 -12.23 6.26 2.89
CA GLN A 8 -12.73 7.43 2.17
C GLN A 8 -12.62 7.26 0.65
N LEU A 9 -11.48 6.78 0.14
CA LEU A 9 -11.29 6.56 -1.29
C LEU A 9 -12.29 5.55 -1.86
N LEU A 10 -12.61 4.48 -1.12
CA LEU A 10 -13.62 3.51 -1.55
C LEU A 10 -15.04 4.09 -1.50
N GLU A 11 -15.35 4.92 -0.48
CA GLU A 11 -16.63 5.63 -0.36
C GLU A 11 -16.84 6.67 -1.48
N GLU A 12 -15.76 7.25 -2.01
CA GLU A 12 -15.77 8.14 -3.18
C GLU A 12 -16.03 7.41 -4.53
N GLY A 13 -16.23 6.09 -4.50
CA GLY A 13 -16.59 5.28 -5.67
C GLY A 13 -15.42 4.57 -6.35
N ASN A 14 -14.21 4.62 -5.77
CA ASN A 14 -13.10 3.83 -6.28
C ASN A 14 -13.34 2.33 -6.03
N LYS A 15 -13.14 1.50 -7.06
CA LYS A 15 -13.35 0.04 -6.95
C LYS A 15 -12.30 -0.64 -6.08
N TYR A 16 -11.09 -0.09 -6.04
CA TYR A 16 -9.95 -0.65 -5.33
C TYR A 16 -9.04 0.45 -4.79
N CYS A 17 -8.29 0.14 -3.73
CA CYS A 17 -7.24 1.01 -3.20
C CYS A 17 -5.96 0.18 -3.05
N PHE A 18 -4.86 0.64 -3.67
CA PHE A 18 -3.56 0.00 -3.60
C PHE A 18 -2.58 0.86 -2.82
N LEU A 19 -1.58 0.23 -2.19
CA LEU A 19 -0.49 0.92 -1.53
C LEU A 19 0.80 0.14 -1.77
N PHE A 20 1.91 0.87 -1.79
CA PHE A 20 3.24 0.31 -1.87
C PHE A 20 3.87 0.31 -0.47
N THR A 21 4.51 -0.80 -0.13
CA THR A 21 5.17 -1.01 1.17
C THR A 21 6.52 -1.64 0.96
N ASP A 22 7.44 -1.29 1.86
CA ASP A 22 8.71 -1.98 1.96
C ASP A 22 8.51 -3.45 2.33
N LEU A 23 8.94 -4.34 1.45
CA LEU A 23 8.90 -5.79 1.66
C LEU A 23 9.73 -6.21 2.88
N SER A 24 10.80 -5.47 3.20
CA SER A 24 11.69 -5.75 4.31
C SER A 24 11.12 -5.36 5.68
N ASN A 25 9.92 -4.76 5.75
CA ASN A 25 9.28 -4.35 7.00
C ASN A 25 8.10 -5.27 7.38
N PRO A 26 8.36 -6.46 7.94
CA PRO A 26 7.32 -7.46 8.26
C PRO A 26 6.30 -6.96 9.28
N THR A 27 6.71 -6.10 10.22
CA THR A 27 5.82 -5.51 11.23
C THR A 27 4.74 -4.65 10.58
N SER A 28 5.13 -3.76 9.65
CA SER A 28 4.16 -2.93 8.92
C SER A 28 3.28 -3.77 8.00
N ASN A 29 3.86 -4.75 7.31
CA ASN A 29 3.16 -5.64 6.39
C ASN A 29 2.06 -6.43 7.11
N ASN A 30 2.31 -6.89 8.33
CA ASN A 30 1.31 -7.54 9.18
C ASN A 30 0.12 -6.61 9.51
N ILE A 31 0.36 -5.32 9.74
CA ILE A 31 -0.70 -4.34 10.00
C ILE A 31 -1.59 -4.18 8.76
N TYR A 32 -1.01 -4.09 7.55
CA TYR A 32 -1.79 -3.96 6.31
C TYR A 32 -2.65 -5.20 6.05
N GLN A 33 -2.10 -6.38 6.28
CA GLN A 33 -2.86 -7.64 6.18
C GLN A 33 -4.04 -7.68 7.16
N LYS A 34 -3.82 -7.27 8.41
CA LYS A 34 -4.89 -7.21 9.44
C LYS A 34 -6.02 -6.24 9.08
N ILE A 35 -5.75 -5.18 8.32
CA ILE A 35 -6.78 -4.22 7.90
C ILE A 35 -7.41 -4.56 6.53
N GLY A 36 -7.07 -5.70 5.93
CA GLY A 36 -7.72 -6.24 4.72
C GLY A 36 -6.94 -6.07 3.42
N TYR A 37 -5.72 -5.54 3.44
CA TYR A 37 -4.86 -5.53 2.25
C TYR A 37 -4.23 -6.90 2.03
N ARG A 38 -3.99 -7.25 0.77
CA ARG A 38 -3.30 -8.49 0.38
C ARG A 38 -2.09 -8.16 -0.48
N PRO A 39 -0.98 -8.91 -0.36
CA PRO A 39 0.12 -8.79 -1.31
C PRO A 39 -0.37 -9.15 -2.72
N VAL A 40 0.07 -8.39 -3.71
CA VAL A 40 -0.30 -8.58 -5.12
C VAL A 40 0.94 -8.81 -5.97
N ILE A 41 1.96 -7.96 -5.80
CA ILE A 41 3.22 -8.03 -6.54
C ILE A 41 4.34 -7.43 -5.70
N ASP A 42 5.54 -7.96 -5.87
CA ASP A 42 6.78 -7.37 -5.38
C ASP A 42 7.33 -6.44 -6.47
N GLU A 43 7.60 -5.18 -6.10
CA GLU A 43 8.07 -4.16 -7.05
C GLU A 43 9.44 -3.60 -6.70
N ASN A 44 10.20 -3.22 -7.73
CA ASN A 44 11.48 -2.53 -7.59
C ASN A 44 11.31 -1.05 -7.92
N HIS A 45 11.62 -0.18 -6.97
CA HIS A 45 11.60 1.27 -7.20
C HIS A 45 12.97 1.76 -7.70
N TYR A 46 13.02 2.22 -8.95
CA TYR A 46 14.20 2.85 -9.54
C TYR A 46 14.06 4.37 -9.51
N LYS A 47 15.12 5.07 -9.08
CA LYS A 47 15.22 6.53 -9.20
C LYS A 47 16.38 6.86 -10.12
N PHE A 48 16.09 7.49 -11.25
CA PHE A 48 17.11 8.04 -12.14
C PHE A 48 17.54 9.40 -11.62
N LEU A 49 18.82 9.54 -11.28
CA LEU A 49 19.39 10.81 -10.84
C LEU A 49 19.97 11.51 -12.07
N ILE A 50 19.58 12.78 -12.27
CA ILE A 50 20.22 13.64 -13.25
C ILE A 50 21.57 14.07 -12.68
N LYS A 51 22.61 13.95 -13.50
CA LYS A 51 23.98 14.32 -13.15
C LYS A 51 24.25 15.77 -13.52
#